data_AF-X1PS44-F1
#
_entry.id   AF-X1PS44-F1
#
_cell.length_a   1.000
_cell.length_b   1.000
_cell.length_c   1.000
_cell.angle_alpha   90.00
_cell.angle_beta   90.00
_cell.angle_gamma   90.00
#
_symmetry.space_group_name_H-M   'P 1'
#
loop_
_entity.id
_entity.type
_entity.pdbx_description
1 polymer ?
#
loop_
_entity_poly.entity_id
_entity_poly.type
_entity_poly.pdbx_seq_one_letter_code
_entity_poly.pdbx_strand_id
1 'polypeptide(L)' 'DEVEGEIEVFKKYEKGLKDIEGFSHLIIIYLFHKIENYSLHVKPYLDKNLRGVFSTRHPKRPNRIGFTIVKLLERREFNY' A
#
# COMPACT_ATOMS: atom_id res chain seq x y z
N ASP A 1 -18.04 -0.12 -5.98
CA ASP A 1 -18.30 0.27 -4.59
C ASP A 1 -17.01 0.68 -3.93
N GLU A 2 -17.07 1.72 -3.09
CA GLU A 2 -15.93 2.09 -2.25
C GLU A 2 -15.81 1.08 -1.10
N VAL A 3 -14.58 0.67 -0.79
CA VAL A 3 -14.29 -0.30 0.27
C VAL A 3 -13.50 0.39 1.35
N GLU A 4 -13.98 0.30 2.58
CA GLU A 4 -13.31 0.80 3.77
C GLU A 4 -12.30 -0.22 4.30
N GLY A 5 -11.24 0.27 4.94
CA GLY A 5 -10.20 -0.55 5.52
C GLY A 5 -9.46 0.17 6.64
N GLU A 6 -8.74 -0.61 7.45
CA GLU A 6 -8.03 -0.12 8.63
C GLU A 6 -6.52 -0.37 8.49
N ILE A 7 -5.72 0.57 9.00
CA ILE A 7 -4.27 0.45 9.11
C ILE A 7 -3.90 0.53 10.57
N GLU A 8 -3.46 -0.59 11.12
CA GLU A 8 -2.94 -0.64 12.49
C GLU A 8 -1.47 -0.21 12.51
N VAL A 9 -1.15 0.77 13.34
CA VAL A 9 0.22 1.24 13.56
C VAL A 9 0.71 0.69 14.89
N PHE A 10 1.83 -0.05 14.86
CA PHE A 10 2.41 -0.61 16.07
C PHE A 10 2.66 0.48 17.13
N LYS A 11 2.34 0.19 18.39
CA LYS A 11 2.39 1.15 19.51
C LYS A 11 3.69 1.94 19.61
N LYS A 12 4.84 1.30 19.34
CA LYS A 12 6.16 1.98 19.35
C LYS A 12 6.30 3.13 18.34
N TYR A 13 5.45 3.17 17.31
CA TYR A 13 5.42 4.20 16.26
C TYR A 13 4.27 5.21 16.41
N GLU A 14 3.36 5.01 17.37
CA GLU A 14 2.15 5.83 17.56
C GLU A 14 2.43 7.34 17.65
N LYS A 15 3.51 7.74 18.34
CA LYS A 15 3.89 9.16 18.47
C LYS A 15 4.12 9.84 17.11
N GLY A 16 4.44 9.07 16.06
CA GLY A 16 4.59 9.57 14.69
C GLY A 16 3.27 9.96 14.01
N LEU A 17 2.12 9.62 14.58
CA LEU A 17 0.79 9.98 14.06
C LEU A 17 0.32 11.38 14.49
N LYS A 18 1.15 12.13 15.23
CA LYS A 18 0.81 13.51 15.63
C LYS A 18 0.39 14.32 14.39
N ASP A 19 -0.73 15.03 14.51
CA ASP A 19 -1.32 15.91 13.47
C ASP A 19 -1.81 15.20 12.18
N ILE A 20 -1.86 13.85 12.15
CA ILE A 20 -2.29 13.09 10.96
C ILE A 20 -3.73 13.41 10.52
N GLU A 21 -4.60 13.76 11.47
CA GLU A 21 -6.00 14.12 11.23
C GLU A 21 -6.15 15.48 10.50
N GLY A 22 -5.08 16.26 10.39
CA GLY A 22 -5.04 17.48 9.59
C GLY A 22 -5.02 17.22 8.08
N PHE A 23 -4.86 15.97 7.63
CA PHE A 23 -4.80 15.59 6.21
C PHE A 23 -6.08 14.89 5.76
N SER A 24 -6.56 15.21 4.56
CA SER A 24 -7.72 14.52 3.96
C SER A 24 -7.35 13.18 3.30
N HIS A 25 -6.10 13.03 2.88
CA HIS A 25 -5.61 11.84 2.18
C HIS A 25 -4.22 11.45 2.68
N LEU A 26 -3.96 10.15 2.69
CA LEU A 26 -2.69 9.57 3.10
C LEU A 26 -2.04 8.84 1.93
N ILE A 27 -0.71 8.98 1.83
CA ILE A 27 0.13 8.12 1.00
C ILE A 27 0.49 6.89 1.84
N ILE A 28 0.10 5.72 1.38
CA ILE A 28 0.41 4.45 2.06
C ILE A 28 1.48 3.71 1.26
N ILE A 29 2.59 3.40 1.93
CA ILE A 29 3.67 2.57 1.41
C ILE A 29 3.65 1.26 2.20
N TYR A 30 3.56 0.14 1.50
CA TYR A 30 3.42 -1.18 2.14
C TYR A 30 4.20 -2.26 1.40
N LEU A 31 4.46 -3.40 2.06
CA LEU A 31 5.17 -4.53 1.48
C LEU A 31 4.18 -5.62 1.05
N PHE A 32 4.30 -6.09 -0.19
CA PHE A 32 3.63 -7.32 -0.65
C PHE A 32 4.33 -8.56 -0.07
N HIS A 33 4.14 -8.80 1.23
CA HIS A 33 4.86 -9.83 2.00
C HIS A 33 4.67 -11.26 1.47
N LYS A 34 3.55 -11.57 0.82
CA LYS A 34 3.27 -12.90 0.22
C LYS A 34 3.94 -13.14 -1.14
N ILE A 35 4.56 -12.13 -1.75
CA ILE A 35 5.26 -12.29 -3.03
C ILE A 35 6.67 -12.77 -2.74
N GLU A 36 7.04 -14.00 -3.04
CA GLU A 36 8.40 -14.49 -2.73
C GLU A 36 9.42 -14.19 -3.83
N ASN A 37 8.96 -14.02 -5.07
CA ASN A 37 9.80 -13.91 -6.27
C ASN A 37 9.40 -12.70 -7.14
N TYR A 38 10.29 -12.27 -8.04
CA TYR A 38 10.01 -11.22 -9.02
C TYR A 38 10.19 -11.71 -10.46
N SER A 39 9.65 -10.94 -11.42
CA SER A 39 9.95 -11.09 -12.84
C SER A 39 10.19 -9.72 -13.46
N LEU A 40 11.13 -9.63 -14.41
CA LEU A 40 11.35 -8.40 -15.18
C LEU A 40 10.27 -8.18 -16.24
N HIS A 41 9.54 -9.24 -16.62
CA HIS A 41 8.42 -9.19 -17.54
C HIS A 41 7.16 -9.80 -16.91
N VAL A 42 6.05 -9.10 -17.02
CA VAL A 42 4.76 -9.52 -16.45
C VAL A 42 3.68 -9.43 -17.52
N LYS A 43 2.63 -10.25 -17.36
CA LYS A 43 1.39 -10.12 -18.14
C LYS A 43 0.32 -9.53 -17.23
N PRO A 44 0.01 -8.23 -17.32
CA PRO A 44 -1.05 -7.61 -16.53
C PRO A 44 -2.42 -8.27 -16.81
N TYR A 45 -3.31 -8.24 -15.82
CA TYR A 45 -4.61 -8.95 -15.86
C TYR A 45 -5.48 -8.60 -17.08
N LEU A 46 -5.50 -7.32 -17.50
CA LEU A 46 -6.29 -6.83 -18.64
C LEU A 46 -5.45 -6.62 -19.91
N ASP A 47 -4.22 -7.13 -19.94
CA ASP A 47 -3.32 -6.96 -21.07
C ASP A 47 -3.01 -8.29 -21.76
N LYS A 48 -2.90 -8.24 -23.09
CA LYS A 48 -2.52 -9.39 -23.90
C LYS A 48 -1.00 -9.50 -24.06
N ASN A 49 -0.27 -8.39 -23.86
CA ASN A 49 1.17 -8.30 -24.09
C ASN A 49 1.97 -8.41 -22.79
N LEU A 50 3.18 -8.98 -22.90
CA LEU A 50 4.18 -8.88 -21.85
C LEU A 50 4.67 -7.43 -21.75
N ARG A 51 4.85 -6.96 -20.51
CA ARG A 51 5.39 -5.63 -20.22
C ARG A 51 6.56 -5.74 -19.26
N GLY A 52 7.50 -4.80 -19.39
CA GLY A 52 8.53 -4.58 -18.39
C GLY A 52 7.87 -4.26 -17.04
N VAL A 53 8.28 -4.93 -15.97
CA VAL A 53 7.60 -4.80 -14.67
C VAL A 53 7.58 -3.36 -14.15
N PHE A 54 8.61 -2.57 -14.47
CA PHE A 54 8.73 -1.17 -14.06
C PHE A 54 7.80 -0.20 -14.81
N SER A 55 7.23 -0.62 -15.95
CA SER A 55 6.19 0.15 -16.65
C SER A 55 4.78 -0.25 -16.21
N THR A 56 4.64 -0.95 -15.08
CA THR A 56 3.36 -1.46 -14.56
C THR A 56 3.27 -1.27 -13.04
N ARG A 57 2.08 -1.50 -12.48
CA ARG A 57 1.87 -1.60 -11.02
C ARG A 57 1.83 -3.06 -10.52
N HIS A 58 2.37 -4.01 -11.27
CA HIS A 58 2.31 -5.42 -10.90
C HIS A 58 3.14 -5.68 -9.62
N PRO A 59 2.67 -6.48 -8.64
CA PRO A 59 3.36 -6.65 -7.35
C PRO A 59 4.66 -7.48 -7.39
N LYS A 60 4.95 -8.18 -8.50
CA LYS A 60 6.09 -9.13 -8.64
C LYS A 60 7.37 -8.41 -9.08
N ARG A 61 7.78 -7.41 -8.29
CA ARG A 61 8.92 -6.51 -8.56
C ARG A 61 10.10 -6.86 -7.65
N PRO A 62 11.35 -6.51 -8.01
CA PRO A 62 12.52 -6.72 -7.14
C PRO A 62 12.30 -6.12 -5.74
N ASN A 63 11.81 -4.89 -5.68
CA ASN A 63 11.36 -4.25 -4.45
C ASN A 63 9.83 -4.32 -4.38
N ARG A 64 9.31 -5.21 -3.54
CA ARG A 64 7.88 -5.56 -3.39
C ARG A 64 7.05 -4.48 -2.67
N ILE A 65 7.37 -3.22 -2.94
CA ILE A 65 6.72 -2.06 -2.34
C ILE A 65 5.47 -1.72 -3.16
N GLY A 66 4.33 -1.70 -2.48
CA GLY A 66 3.07 -1.14 -2.93
C GLY A 66 2.94 0.33 -2.53
N PHE A 67 2.11 1.04 -3.29
CA PHE A 67 1.81 2.45 -3.10
C PHE A 67 0.33 2.66 -3.39
N THR A 68 -0.36 3.36 -2.49
CA THR A 68 -1.72 3.80 -2.73
C THR A 68 -1.96 5.16 -2.07
N ILE A 69 -2.99 5.86 -2.53
CA ILE A 69 -3.52 7.07 -1.91
C ILE A 69 -4.92 6.72 -1.42
N VAL A 70 -5.18 6.97 -0.15
CA VAL A 70 -6.48 6.71 0.49
C VAL A 70 -7.01 7.97 1.14
N LYS A 71 -8.33 8.08 1.25
CA LYS A 71 -8.96 9.10 2.07
C LYS A 71 -8.85 8.69 3.54
N LEU A 72 -8.46 9.63 4.40
CA LEU A 72 -8.53 9.42 5.85
C LEU A 72 -9.98 9.64 6.30
N LEU A 73 -10.60 8.62 6.88
CA LEU A 73 -11.96 8.72 7.41
C LEU A 73 -11.94 9.13 8.89
N GLU A 74 -11.10 8.45 9.68
CA GLU A 74 -10.92 8.72 11.11
C GLU A 74 -9.60 8.13 11.60
N ARG A 75 -9.13 8.58 12.78
CA ARG A 75 -8.10 7.92 13.57
C ARG A 75 -8.74 7.45 14.89
N ARG A 76 -8.44 6.22 15.29
CA ARG A 76 -8.86 5.65 16.58
C ARG A 76 -7.64 5.28 17.42
N GLU A 77 -7.74 5.46 18.73
CA GLU A 77 -6.73 4.98 19.68
C GLU A 77 -7.27 3.74 20.39
N PHE A 78 -6.53 2.62 20.32
CA PHE A 78 -6.83 1.41 21.07
C PHE A 78 -5.91 1.32 22.28
N ASN A 79 -6.52 1.30 23.47
CA ASN A 79 -5.82 0.97 24.70
C ASN A 79 -5.98 -0.54 24.91
N TYR A 80 -4.87 -1.28 24.80
CA TYR A 80 -4.78 -2.70 25.16
C TYR A 80 -4.48 -2.87 26.65
#